data_AF-A0A969I2C7-F1
#
_entry.id   AF-A0A969I2C7-F1
#
_cell.length_a   1.000
_cell.length_b   1.000
_cell.length_c   1.000
_cell.angle_alpha   90.00
_cell.angle_beta   90.00
_cell.angle_gamma   90.00
#
_symmetry.space_group_name_H-M   'P 1'
#
loop_
_entity.id
_entity.type
_entity.pdbx_description
1 polymer ?
#
loop_
_entity_poly.entity_id
_entity_poly.type
_entity_poly.pdbx_seq_one_letter_code
_entity_poly.pdbx_strand_id
1 'polypeptide(L)'
;MCLPRSASASSNAVRVYLEALSSTLPQPARATVAEISGVPRQALALRAYLRAGDQLTTRWSWTEQQTREFQASSGHRQLLASIAAVTQRFEADNPGFSLFANTQVRSLELQLQRWNENPRVAAVAGELYAALVRELEWAHPEQPGVSSLDRCKAFLIGWRPSVGCAFGGARSVRARTVACRRFPGDAGGAHRRRHERCSHRA
;
A
#
# COMPACT_ATOMS: atom_id res chain seq x y z
N MET A 1 -0.32 -16.77 -43.15
CA MET A 1 -0.74 -17.50 -41.94
C MET A 1 0.35 -17.34 -40.89
N CYS A 2 0.12 -16.58 -39.82
CA CYS A 2 1.03 -16.55 -38.68
C CYS A 2 0.58 -17.64 -37.71
N LEU A 3 1.45 -18.60 -37.45
CA LEU A 3 1.18 -19.65 -36.47
C LEU A 3 1.13 -19.04 -35.06
N PRO A 4 0.21 -19.48 -34.19
CA PRO A 4 0.19 -19.03 -32.81
C PRO A 4 1.49 -19.45 -32.10
N ARG A 5 2.02 -18.55 -31.28
CA ARG A 5 3.21 -18.79 -30.47
C ARG A 5 2.90 -19.79 -29.36
N SER A 6 3.82 -20.71 -29.05
CA SER A 6 3.64 -21.69 -27.98
C SER A 6 3.63 -21.03 -26.59
N ALA A 7 2.85 -21.56 -25.65
CA ALA A 7 2.69 -21.00 -24.31
C ALA A 7 4.01 -20.81 -23.51
N SER A 8 5.00 -21.68 -23.72
CA SER A 8 6.34 -21.57 -23.13
C SER A 8 7.13 -20.39 -23.69
N ALA A 9 7.02 -20.14 -25.00
CA ALA A 9 7.66 -19.01 -25.66
C ALA A 9 7.01 -17.67 -25.26
N SER A 10 5.68 -17.64 -25.12
CA SER A 10 4.96 -16.47 -24.58
C SER A 10 5.35 -16.17 -23.13
N SER A 11 5.49 -17.21 -22.29
CA SER A 11 5.94 -17.05 -20.90
C SER A 11 7.39 -16.54 -20.82
N ASN A 12 8.27 -16.99 -21.72
CA ASN A 12 9.63 -16.47 -21.80
C ASN A 12 9.66 -15.00 -22.24
N ALA A 13 8.88 -14.65 -23.26
CA ALA A 13 8.77 -13.26 -23.73
C ALA A 13 8.32 -12.31 -22.62
N VAL A 14 7.31 -12.70 -21.82
CA VAL A 14 6.89 -11.90 -20.67
C VAL A 14 8.06 -11.65 -19.72
N ARG A 15 8.85 -12.68 -19.37
CA ARG A 15 10.01 -12.51 -18.48
C ARG A 15 11.02 -11.52 -19.05
N VAL A 16 11.38 -11.66 -20.33
CA VAL A 16 12.35 -10.77 -21.00
C VAL A 16 11.87 -9.31 -20.98
N TYR A 17 10.59 -9.05 -21.29
CA TYR A 17 10.04 -7.69 -21.24
C TYR A 17 10.01 -7.13 -19.81
N LEU A 18 9.60 -7.94 -18.83
CA LEU A 18 9.56 -7.51 -17.43
C LEU A 18 10.96 -7.22 -16.87
N GLU A 19 11.95 -8.02 -17.23
CA GLU A 19 13.36 -7.80 -16.85
C GLU A 19 13.91 -6.52 -17.46
N ALA A 20 13.72 -6.32 -18.77
CA ALA A 20 14.13 -5.11 -19.46
C ALA A 20 13.49 -3.86 -18.84
N LEU A 21 12.19 -3.88 -18.55
CA LEU A 21 11.52 -2.76 -17.88
C LEU A 21 11.99 -2.58 -16.43
N SER A 22 12.22 -3.66 -15.68
CA SER A 22 12.73 -3.59 -14.30
C SER A 22 14.15 -3.02 -14.23
N SER A 23 14.96 -3.20 -15.29
CA SER A 23 16.30 -2.62 -15.41
C SER A 23 16.29 -1.08 -15.50
N THR A 24 15.14 -0.47 -15.80
CA THR A 24 14.97 0.99 -15.81
C THR A 24 14.60 1.57 -14.45
N LEU A 25 14.22 0.72 -13.49
CA LEU A 25 13.84 1.17 -12.15
C LEU A 25 15.07 1.53 -11.30
N PRO A 26 14.90 2.45 -10.32
CA PRO A 26 15.87 2.65 -9.24
C PRO A 26 16.21 1.34 -8.54
N GLN A 27 17.43 1.23 -8.01
CA GLN A 27 17.93 -0.01 -7.41
C GLN A 27 16.95 -0.61 -6.40
N PRO A 28 16.41 0.12 -5.40
CA PRO A 28 15.61 -0.51 -4.34
C PRO A 28 14.37 -1.20 -4.90
N ALA A 29 13.76 -0.59 -5.91
CA ALA A 29 12.61 -1.15 -6.61
C ALA A 29 12.97 -2.39 -7.43
N ARG A 30 14.10 -2.36 -8.13
CA ARG A 30 14.59 -3.53 -8.88
C ARG A 30 14.87 -4.72 -7.96
N ALA A 31 15.54 -4.50 -6.83
CA ALA A 31 15.79 -5.54 -5.83
C ALA A 31 14.48 -6.11 -5.28
N THR A 32 13.53 -5.24 -4.94
CA THR A 32 12.21 -5.64 -4.43
C THR A 32 11.42 -6.46 -5.45
N VAL A 33 11.45 -6.12 -6.74
CA VAL A 33 10.81 -6.93 -7.79
C VAL A 33 11.43 -8.34 -7.85
N ALA A 34 12.75 -8.46 -7.69
CA ALA A 34 13.43 -9.75 -7.71
C ALA A 34 13.04 -10.66 -6.54
N GLU A 35 12.71 -10.10 -5.37
CA GLU A 35 12.25 -10.84 -4.18
C GLU A 35 10.78 -11.27 -4.23
N ILE A 36 10.00 -10.76 -5.19
CA ILE A 36 8.58 -11.09 -5.31
C ILE A 36 8.41 -12.47 -5.96
N SER A 37 7.60 -13.32 -5.32
CA SER A 37 7.38 -14.70 -5.74
C SER A 37 6.45 -14.79 -6.96
N GLY A 38 7.01 -15.22 -8.08
CA GLY A 38 6.31 -15.57 -9.30
C GLY A 38 6.09 -14.39 -10.25
N VAL A 39 6.24 -14.67 -11.55
CA VAL A 39 6.17 -13.67 -12.64
C VAL A 39 4.88 -12.84 -12.62
N PRO A 40 3.68 -13.41 -12.35
CA PRO A 40 2.47 -12.60 -12.30
C PRO A 40 2.53 -11.49 -11.24
N ARG A 41 3.02 -11.80 -10.04
CA ARG A 41 3.11 -10.81 -8.95
C ARG A 41 4.19 -9.77 -9.24
N GLN A 42 5.29 -10.19 -9.87
CA GLN A 42 6.34 -9.27 -10.33
C GLN A 42 5.79 -8.28 -11.36
N ALA A 43 4.99 -8.74 -12.34
CA ALA A 43 4.34 -7.88 -13.33
C ALA A 43 3.45 -6.82 -12.67
N LEU A 44 2.66 -7.23 -11.67
CA LEU A 44 1.77 -6.32 -10.94
C LEU A 44 2.55 -5.29 -10.10
N ALA A 45 3.65 -5.70 -9.46
CA ALA A 45 4.51 -4.79 -8.70
C ALA A 45 5.23 -3.81 -9.64
N LEU A 46 5.80 -4.30 -10.74
CA LEU A 46 6.45 -3.48 -11.75
C LEU A 46 5.49 -2.42 -12.30
N ARG A 47 4.24 -2.79 -12.61
CA ARG A 47 3.19 -1.84 -12.98
C ARG A 47 3.03 -0.72 -11.94
N ALA A 48 2.96 -1.07 -10.66
CA ALA A 48 2.79 -0.08 -9.59
C ALA A 48 3.99 0.88 -9.51
N TYR A 49 5.22 0.38 -9.65
CA TYR A 49 6.43 1.18 -9.66
C TYR A 49 6.57 2.07 -10.89
N LEU A 50 6.26 1.55 -12.08
CA LEU A 50 6.24 2.35 -13.30
C LEU A 50 5.23 3.49 -13.24
N ARG A 51 4.08 3.27 -12.57
CA ARG A 51 3.06 4.32 -12.36
C ARG A 51 3.47 5.35 -11.32
N ALA A 52 4.28 4.99 -10.34
CA ALA A 52 4.81 5.93 -9.34
C ALA A 52 5.84 6.90 -9.96
N GLY A 53 6.60 6.44 -10.96
CA GLY A 53 7.57 7.25 -11.68
C GLY A 53 8.60 7.88 -10.73
N ASP A 54 8.87 9.18 -10.91
CA ASP A 54 9.89 9.92 -10.16
C ASP A 54 9.59 10.04 -8.65
N GLN A 55 8.34 9.82 -8.25
CA GLN A 55 7.93 9.85 -6.84
C GLN A 55 8.22 8.54 -6.10
N LEU A 56 8.79 7.54 -6.78
CA LEU A 56 9.00 6.22 -6.20
C LEU A 56 10.00 6.25 -5.05
N THR A 57 11.14 6.93 -5.24
CA THR A 57 12.22 6.98 -4.26
C THR A 57 11.87 7.85 -3.04
N THR A 58 11.09 8.91 -3.24
CA THR A 58 10.67 9.82 -2.17
C THR A 58 9.68 9.17 -1.19
N ARG A 59 8.99 8.12 -1.62
CA ARG A 59 7.99 7.38 -0.84
C ARG A 59 8.40 5.94 -0.57
N TRP A 60 9.69 5.65 -0.69
CA TRP A 60 10.19 4.30 -0.52
C TRP A 60 10.01 3.82 0.92
N SER A 61 9.66 2.55 1.09
CA SER A 61 9.49 1.93 2.40
C SER A 61 10.84 1.68 3.06
N TRP A 62 10.92 1.94 4.37
CA TRP A 62 12.11 1.62 5.15
C TRP A 62 12.25 0.12 5.40
N THR A 63 13.49 -0.35 5.47
CA THR A 63 13.82 -1.69 5.96
C THR A 63 13.52 -1.80 7.45
N GLU A 64 13.51 -3.02 7.97
CA GLU A 64 13.35 -3.25 9.41
C GLU A 64 14.53 -2.65 10.19
N GLN A 65 15.75 -2.72 9.64
CA GLN A 65 16.93 -2.09 10.24
C GLN A 65 16.78 -0.56 10.31
N GLN A 66 16.42 0.10 9.21
CA GLN A 66 16.19 1.56 9.19
C GLN A 66 15.08 1.97 10.16
N THR A 67 14.03 1.16 10.27
CA THR A 67 12.96 1.38 11.23
C THR A 67 13.48 1.33 12.67
N ARG A 68 14.30 0.32 13.01
CA ARG A 68 14.92 0.17 14.33
C ARG A 68 15.88 1.32 14.65
N GLU A 69 16.72 1.71 13.70
CA GLU A 69 17.64 2.84 13.82
C GLU A 69 16.89 4.15 14.09
N PHE A 70 15.83 4.42 13.33
CA PHE A 70 15.00 5.59 13.57
C PHE A 70 14.33 5.54 14.94
N GLN A 71 13.77 4.41 15.34
CA GLN A 71 13.11 4.25 16.64
C GLN A 71 14.04 4.52 17.84
N ALA A 72 15.34 4.21 17.70
CA ALA A 72 16.36 4.51 18.71
C ALA A 72 16.80 5.99 18.72
N SER A 73 16.54 6.73 17.65
CA SER A 73 17.00 8.12 17.48
C SER A 73 16.28 9.13 18.39
N SER A 74 16.93 10.30 18.57
CA SER A 74 16.29 11.46 19.20
C SER A 74 15.12 12.01 18.37
N GLY A 75 15.20 11.90 17.04
CA GLY A 75 14.13 12.32 16.13
C GLY A 75 12.82 11.56 16.37
N HIS A 76 12.88 10.24 16.63
CA HIS A 76 11.69 9.47 16.98
C HIS A 76 11.08 9.90 18.32
N ARG A 77 11.91 10.20 19.34
CA ARG A 77 11.42 10.75 20.61
C ARG A 77 10.73 12.10 20.43
N GLN A 78 11.30 12.98 19.60
CA GLN A 78 10.70 14.28 19.27
C GLN A 78 9.37 14.13 18.51
N LEU A 79 9.30 13.17 17.58
CA LEU A 79 8.06 12.85 16.86
C LEU A 79 6.96 12.42 17.84
N LEU A 80 7.25 11.49 18.75
CA LEU A 80 6.29 11.02 19.75
C LEU A 80 5.83 12.15 20.67
N ALA A 81 6.74 13.00 21.15
CA ALA A 81 6.41 14.17 21.95
C ALA A 81 5.48 15.15 21.20
N SER A 82 5.76 15.38 19.91
CA SER A 82 4.94 16.25 19.06
C SER A 82 3.53 15.67 18.83
N ILE A 83 3.43 14.36 18.59
CA ILE A 83 2.13 13.68 18.48
C ILE A 83 1.34 13.81 19.78
N ALA A 84 1.98 13.57 20.93
CA ALA A 84 1.34 13.70 22.24
C ALA A 84 0.81 15.13 22.48
N ALA A 85 1.60 16.16 22.15
CA ALA A 85 1.19 17.55 22.29
C ALA A 85 -0.04 17.89 21.43
N VAL A 86 -0.08 17.41 20.18
CA VAL A 86 -1.24 17.60 19.29
C VAL A 86 -2.47 16.86 19.81
N THR A 87 -2.30 15.62 20.27
CA THR A 87 -3.40 14.84 20.87
C THR A 87 -3.97 15.54 22.10
N GLN A 88 -3.12 15.98 23.02
CA GLN A 88 -3.56 16.69 24.24
C GLN A 88 -4.33 17.96 23.90
N ARG A 89 -3.82 18.76 22.96
CA ARG A 89 -4.50 19.98 22.53
C ARG A 89 -5.87 19.68 21.92
N PHE A 90 -5.94 18.67 21.06
CA PHE A 90 -7.19 18.26 20.44
C PHE A 90 -8.22 17.80 21.48
N GLU A 91 -7.83 16.98 22.44
CA GLU A 91 -8.73 16.44 23.47
C GLU A 91 -9.26 17.54 24.41
N ALA A 92 -8.43 18.52 24.74
CA ALA A 92 -8.84 19.70 25.51
C ALA A 92 -9.91 20.51 24.76
N ASP A 93 -9.72 20.69 23.45
CA ASP A 93 -10.67 21.43 22.60
C ASP A 93 -11.91 20.60 22.22
N ASN A 94 -11.87 19.27 22.39
CA ASN A 94 -12.93 18.34 21.95
C ASN A 94 -13.27 17.30 23.03
N PRO A 95 -13.94 17.69 24.14
CA PRO A 95 -14.31 16.76 25.19
C PRO A 95 -15.13 15.58 24.67
N GLY A 96 -14.74 14.36 25.05
CA GLY A 96 -15.40 13.11 24.62
C GLY A 96 -14.86 12.52 23.30
N PHE A 97 -13.82 13.11 22.72
CA PHE A 97 -13.13 12.62 21.53
C PHE A 97 -11.62 12.49 21.78
N SER A 98 -10.97 11.55 21.07
CA SER A 98 -9.52 11.33 21.15
C SER A 98 -8.92 11.13 19.75
N LEU A 99 -7.65 11.51 19.60
CA LEU A 99 -6.88 11.32 18.37
C LEU A 99 -6.02 10.05 18.45
N PHE A 100 -6.18 9.19 17.44
CA PHE A 100 -5.30 8.05 17.23
C PHE A 100 -4.35 8.28 16.06
N ALA A 101 -3.05 8.21 16.33
CA ALA A 101 -2.01 8.23 15.32
C ALA A 101 -1.27 6.88 15.32
N ASN A 102 -1.18 6.21 14.17
CA ASN A 102 -0.34 5.02 14.06
C ASN A 102 1.14 5.45 13.97
N THR A 103 1.90 5.18 15.03
CA THR A 103 3.33 5.48 15.11
C THR A 103 4.21 4.33 14.61
N GLN A 104 3.62 3.16 14.34
CA GLN A 104 4.37 2.01 13.84
C GLN A 104 4.55 2.08 12.32
N VAL A 105 5.80 2.08 11.90
CA VAL A 105 6.19 1.94 10.49
C VAL A 105 6.09 0.47 10.11
N ARG A 106 5.48 0.19 8.94
CA ARG A 106 5.48 -1.16 8.36
C ARG A 106 6.72 -1.31 7.50
N SER A 107 7.63 -2.20 7.88
CA SER A 107 8.88 -2.41 7.15
C SER A 107 8.64 -2.96 5.73
N LEU A 108 9.64 -2.79 4.86
CA LEU A 108 9.64 -3.33 3.51
C LEU A 108 9.50 -4.86 3.49
N GLU A 109 10.17 -5.56 4.39
CA GLU A 109 10.17 -7.02 4.50
C GLU A 109 8.77 -7.54 4.84
N LEU A 110 8.09 -6.93 5.82
CA LEU A 110 6.72 -7.29 6.16
C LEU A 110 5.74 -6.94 5.04
N GLN A 111 5.98 -5.86 4.28
CA GLN A 111 5.19 -5.54 3.09
C GLN A 111 5.37 -6.58 1.99
N LEU A 112 6.61 -7.01 1.73
CA LEU A 112 6.94 -8.05 0.75
C LEU A 112 6.34 -9.41 1.13
N GLN A 113 6.46 -9.81 2.39
CA GLN A 113 5.83 -11.04 2.89
C GLN A 113 4.32 -11.01 2.62
N ARG A 114 3.63 -9.94 3.07
CA ARG A 114 2.18 -9.80 2.87
C ARG A 114 1.80 -9.74 1.40
N TRP A 115 2.63 -9.13 0.55
CA TRP A 115 2.41 -9.10 -0.89
C TRP A 115 2.43 -10.51 -1.49
N ASN A 116 3.45 -11.30 -1.13
CA ASN A 116 3.65 -12.65 -1.64
C ASN A 116 2.56 -13.62 -1.15
N GLU A 117 2.14 -13.50 0.11
CA GLU A 117 1.15 -14.39 0.74
C GLU A 117 -0.31 -14.04 0.40
N ASN A 118 -0.60 -12.81 -0.04
CA ASN A 118 -1.99 -12.35 -0.19
C ASN A 118 -2.70 -12.99 -1.41
N PRO A 119 -3.79 -13.76 -1.22
CA PRO A 119 -4.51 -14.41 -2.31
C PRO A 119 -5.16 -13.43 -3.29
N ARG A 120 -5.61 -12.26 -2.81
CA ARG A 120 -6.18 -11.22 -3.69
C ARG A 120 -5.12 -10.59 -4.59
N VAL A 121 -3.90 -10.41 -4.08
CA VAL A 121 -2.76 -9.97 -4.92
C VAL A 121 -2.49 -11.01 -6.00
N ALA A 122 -2.49 -12.30 -5.63
CA ALA A 122 -2.31 -13.40 -6.58
C ALA A 122 -3.38 -13.42 -7.69
N ALA A 123 -4.65 -13.21 -7.34
CA ALA A 123 -5.76 -13.19 -8.30
C ALA A 123 -5.61 -12.07 -9.33
N VAL A 124 -5.42 -10.82 -8.87
CA VAL A 124 -5.23 -9.66 -9.77
C VAL A 124 -3.95 -9.83 -10.60
N ALA A 125 -2.88 -10.32 -9.98
CA ALA A 125 -1.62 -10.59 -10.68
C ALA A 125 -1.81 -11.60 -11.82
N GLY A 126 -2.61 -12.65 -11.60
CA GLY A 126 -2.98 -13.63 -12.63
C GLY A 126 -3.76 -13.00 -13.78
N GLU A 127 -4.74 -12.14 -13.50
CA GLU A 127 -5.50 -11.42 -14.53
C GLU A 127 -4.61 -10.52 -15.38
N LEU A 128 -3.74 -9.72 -14.75
CA LEU A 128 -2.79 -8.86 -15.46
C LEU A 128 -1.83 -9.70 -16.30
N TYR A 129 -1.29 -10.78 -15.75
CA TYR A 129 -0.37 -11.65 -16.46
C TYR A 129 -1.01 -12.27 -17.70
N ALA A 130 -2.24 -12.78 -17.59
CA ALA A 130 -2.98 -13.32 -18.73
C ALA A 130 -3.24 -12.25 -19.80
N ALA A 131 -3.54 -11.01 -19.40
CA ALA A 131 -3.70 -9.90 -20.34
C ALA A 131 -2.37 -9.53 -21.02
N LEU A 132 -1.27 -9.51 -20.27
CA LEU A 132 0.06 -9.22 -20.79
C LEU A 132 0.53 -10.29 -21.78
N VAL A 133 0.29 -11.58 -21.50
CA VAL A 133 0.60 -12.66 -22.44
C VAL A 133 -0.09 -12.42 -23.79
N ARG A 134 -1.39 -12.12 -23.79
CA ARG A 134 -2.15 -11.83 -25.02
C ARG A 134 -1.62 -10.60 -25.77
N GLU A 135 -1.28 -9.54 -25.03
CA GLU A 135 -0.72 -8.31 -25.61
C GLU A 135 0.63 -8.58 -26.31
N LEU A 136 1.48 -9.40 -25.70
CA LEU A 136 2.79 -9.73 -26.28
C LEU A 136 2.67 -10.71 -27.46
N GLU A 137 1.72 -11.64 -27.43
CA GLU A 137 1.46 -12.56 -28.55
C GLU A 137 0.97 -11.84 -29.81
N TRP A 138 0.17 -10.79 -29.65
CA TRP A 138 -0.45 -10.08 -30.77
C TRP A 138 0.43 -8.97 -31.35
N ALA A 139 1.12 -8.19 -30.51
CA ALA A 139 1.63 -6.88 -30.90
C ALA A 139 3.13 -6.66 -30.66
N HIS A 140 3.87 -7.67 -30.19
CA HIS A 140 5.25 -7.50 -29.74
C HIS A 140 6.22 -8.52 -30.33
N PRO A 141 7.44 -8.09 -30.73
CA PRO A 141 8.50 -9.00 -31.13
C PRO A 141 8.99 -9.82 -29.93
N GLU A 142 9.60 -10.99 -30.20
CA GLU A 142 10.14 -11.86 -29.15
C GLU A 142 11.21 -11.16 -28.30
N GLN A 143 12.06 -10.36 -28.95
CA GLN A 143 13.09 -9.56 -28.30
C GLN A 143 12.64 -8.11 -28.22
N PRO A 144 12.68 -7.47 -27.03
CA PRO A 144 12.26 -6.10 -26.87
C PRO A 144 13.22 -5.12 -27.55
N GLY A 145 12.69 -4.25 -28.39
CA GLY A 145 13.34 -3.00 -28.79
C GLY A 145 12.75 -1.81 -28.01
N VAL A 146 13.33 -0.62 -28.17
CA VAL A 146 12.89 0.59 -27.46
C VAL A 146 11.39 0.85 -27.63
N SER A 147 10.90 0.86 -28.88
CA SER A 147 9.47 1.12 -29.15
C SER A 147 8.53 0.04 -28.58
N SER A 148 8.97 -1.22 -28.52
CA SER A 148 8.13 -2.29 -27.97
C SER A 148 8.15 -2.29 -26.44
N LEU A 149 9.24 -1.88 -25.81
CA LEU A 149 9.29 -1.62 -24.37
C LEU A 149 8.38 -0.47 -23.97
N ASP A 150 8.38 0.63 -24.72
CA ASP A 150 7.49 1.76 -24.44
C ASP A 150 6.02 1.39 -24.55
N ARG A 151 5.64 0.59 -25.55
CA ARG A 151 4.28 0.05 -25.67
C ARG A 151 3.92 -0.87 -24.51
N CYS A 152 4.80 -1.81 -24.16
CA CYS A 152 4.59 -2.71 -23.02
C CYS A 152 4.46 -1.93 -21.70
N LYS A 153 5.31 -0.92 -21.48
CA LYS A 153 5.22 0.00 -20.34
C LYS A 153 3.88 0.74 -20.32
N ALA A 154 3.45 1.31 -21.45
CA ALA A 154 2.17 2.00 -21.58
C ALA A 154 0.99 1.07 -21.29
N PHE A 155 1.03 -0.17 -21.80
CA PHE A 155 0.05 -1.20 -21.50
C PHE A 155 -0.02 -1.50 -20.00
N LEU A 156 1.13 -1.78 -19.35
CA LEU A 156 1.16 -2.08 -17.92
C LEU A 156 0.55 -0.92 -17.11
N ILE A 157 0.98 0.31 -17.36
CA ILE A 157 0.48 1.50 -16.65
C ILE A 157 -1.03 1.69 -16.89
N GLY A 158 -1.48 1.51 -18.14
CA GLY A 158 -2.86 1.72 -18.58
C GLY A 158 -3.83 0.61 -18.19
N TRP A 159 -3.34 -0.60 -17.93
CA TRP A 159 -4.19 -1.76 -17.62
C TRP A 159 -5.07 -1.53 -16.39
N ARG A 160 -6.31 -1.99 -16.47
CA ARG A 160 -7.31 -1.96 -15.38
C ARG A 160 -7.83 -3.37 -15.11
N PRO A 161 -7.97 -3.79 -13.85
CA PRO A 161 -8.56 -5.08 -13.51
C PRO A 161 -10.03 -5.11 -13.92
N SER A 162 -10.49 -6.29 -14.37
CA SER A 162 -11.88 -6.51 -14.78
C SER A 162 -12.83 -6.53 -13.59
N VAL A 163 -12.30 -6.92 -12.43
CA VAL A 163 -13.02 -6.85 -11.15
C VAL A 163 -12.72 -5.50 -10.51
N GLY A 164 -13.75 -4.84 -9.96
CA GLY A 164 -13.64 -3.61 -9.17
C GLY A 164 -12.85 -3.77 -7.86
N CYS A 165 -11.71 -4.46 -7.89
CA CYS A 165 -10.70 -4.44 -6.85
C CYS A 165 -10.01 -3.08 -6.90
N ALA A 166 -10.63 -2.11 -6.22
CA ALA A 166 -9.99 -0.88 -5.85
C ALA A 166 -8.68 -1.20 -5.11
N PHE A 167 -7.56 -1.18 -5.82
CA PHE A 167 -6.29 -0.86 -5.20
C PHE A 167 -6.48 0.53 -4.61
N GLY A 168 -6.47 0.63 -3.28
CA GLY A 168 -6.57 1.91 -2.58
C GLY A 168 -5.48 2.85 -3.09
N GLY A 169 -5.84 3.77 -3.98
CA GLY A 169 -4.85 4.52 -4.75
C GLY A 169 -5.43 5.61 -5.63
N ALA A 170 -6.51 6.26 -5.18
CA ALA A 170 -6.88 7.61 -5.58
C ALA A 170 -7.82 8.19 -4.52
N ARG A 171 -7.30 8.52 -3.33
CA ARG A 171 -7.97 9.56 -2.55
C ARG A 171 -7.63 10.87 -3.24
N SER A 172 -8.58 11.36 -4.02
CA SER A 172 -8.72 12.78 -4.28
C SER A 172 -8.47 13.52 -2.96
N VAL A 173 -7.59 14.53 -3.00
CA VAL A 173 -7.33 15.42 -1.86
C VAL A 173 -8.60 16.23 -1.66
N ARG A 174 -9.57 15.66 -0.96
CA ARG A 174 -10.53 16.39 -0.15
C ARG A 174 -10.11 16.18 1.29
N ALA A 175 -9.97 17.29 2.01
CA ALA A 175 -9.54 17.37 3.40
C ALA A 175 -10.00 16.14 4.20
N ARG A 176 -9.03 15.35 4.69
CA ARG A 176 -9.34 14.16 5.49
C ARG A 176 -9.86 14.63 6.84
N THR A 177 -11.15 14.43 7.04
CA THR A 177 -11.84 14.51 8.32
C THR A 177 -11.13 13.65 9.35
N VAL A 178 -10.84 14.25 10.51
CA VAL A 178 -10.42 13.55 11.73
C VAL A 178 -11.51 12.56 12.12
N ALA A 179 -11.17 11.27 12.20
CA ALA A 179 -12.10 10.25 12.65
C ALA A 179 -12.11 10.21 14.19
N CYS A 180 -12.97 11.04 14.76
CA CYS A 180 -13.35 11.01 16.16
C CYS A 180 -14.06 9.69 16.51
N ARG A 181 -13.45 8.84 17.35
CA ARG A 181 -14.16 7.74 18.01
C ARG A 181 -14.57 8.18 19.41
N ARG A 182 -15.86 8.04 19.71
CA ARG A 182 -16.43 8.19 21.06
C ARG A 182 -16.45 6.81 21.71
N PHE A 183 -15.76 6.64 22.84
CA PHE A 183 -15.94 5.47 23.69
C PHE A 183 -16.86 5.83 24.88
N PRO A 184 -17.78 4.94 25.28
CA PRO A 184 -18.58 5.13 26.49
C PRO A 184 -17.67 4.94 27.71
N GLY A 185 -17.55 5.98 28.54
CA GLY A 185 -16.78 5.91 29.79
C GLY A 185 -17.48 5.06 30.85
N ASP A 186 -16.67 4.29 31.56
CA ASP A 186 -17.00 3.54 32.78
C ASP A 186 -17.78 4.37 33.80
N ALA A 187 -18.96 3.89 34.18
CA ALA A 187 -19.67 4.34 35.36
C ALA A 187 -19.55 3.25 36.43
N GLY A 188 -18.55 3.37 37.30
CA GLY A 188 -18.37 2.52 38.48
C GLY A 188 -17.80 3.32 39.64
N GLY A 189 -18.62 3.58 40.67
CA GLY A 189 -18.15 4.20 41.92
C GLY A 189 -19.27 4.70 42.82
N ALA A 190 -19.74 3.83 43.71
CA ALA A 190 -20.80 4.05 44.69
C ALA A 190 -20.42 5.04 45.82
N HIS A 191 -21.40 5.76 46.39
CA HIS A 191 -21.46 6.01 47.84
C HIS A 191 -22.84 6.45 48.37
N ARG A 192 -23.39 5.59 49.24
CA ARG A 192 -24.14 5.79 50.49
C ARG A 192 -25.35 6.75 50.61
N ARG A 193 -26.42 6.12 51.12
CA ARG A 193 -27.61 6.61 51.83
C ARG A 193 -27.34 7.73 52.84
N ARG A 194 -28.25 8.72 52.91
CA ARG A 194 -28.91 9.13 54.18
C ARG A 194 -30.15 9.98 53.92
N HIS A 195 -31.15 9.70 54.76
CA HIS A 195 -32.38 10.42 55.09
C HIS A 195 -32.44 11.91 54.79
N GLU A 196 -33.59 12.38 54.28
CA GLU A 196 -34.38 13.42 54.96
C GLU A 196 -35.85 13.41 54.50
N ARG A 197 -36.73 13.68 55.47
CA ARG A 197 -38.20 13.66 55.40
C ARG A 197 -38.73 15.07 55.11
N CYS A 198 -40.01 15.11 54.74
CA CYS A 198 -40.97 16.21 54.88
C CYS A 198 -40.79 17.44 53.97
N SER A 199 -41.74 17.62 53.04
CA SER A 199 -42.92 18.47 53.28
C SER A 199 -43.66 18.71 51.95
N HIS A 200 -44.83 18.10 51.77
CA HIS A 200 -45.84 18.62 50.85
C HIS A 200 -46.95 19.23 51.69
N ARG A 201 -47.14 20.54 51.55
CA ARG A 201 -48.34 21.26 51.93
C ARG A 201 -49.32 21.21 50.75
N ALA A 202 -50.58 20.96 51.12
CA ALA A 202 -51.86 21.39 50.57
C ALA A 202 -52.00 21.57 49.06
#